data_AF-A0AAD6YKV1-F1
#
_entry.id   AF-A0AAD6YKV1-F1
#
_cell.length_a   1.000
_cell.length_b   1.000
_cell.length_c   1.000
_cell.angle_alpha   90.00
_cell.angle_beta   90.00
_cell.angle_gamma   90.00
#
_symmetry.space_group_name_H-M   'P 1'
#
loop_
_entity.id
_entity.type
_entity.pdbx_description
1 polymer ?
#
loop_
_entity_poly.entity_id
_entity_poly.type
_entity_poly.pdbx_seq_one_letter_code
_entity_poly.pdbx_strand_id
1 'polypeptide(L)'
;MTADSEVAAQDDVLVFPTKAGGTERLTCGGKTQNQLKAMCRDYGLPISGNKSVLKSRLQQFSEKFCNDPASCHLTPANRRKHKGPRDDTKKTKVKMSATRRAAIIDTERVTERSKDTRTAEEKKNLILWADRTVARLPFKPRKPKNTAVDTAVSTGSQVHRSADQHLHFRMQTIENQLAAISAVALGNHQPSSFNWDSATSVQVLPVDYMAYDYADNSLNLSEGPYMVGNLALDIPNTFTWLDGCQSPAGSYDPSATLADILPVDVPVSMTSVPAMATVPVPVPALASSIPNSQLQDTDKSGKAGKATTRTIILGDSTTITISTDEARKVALPATSFAEDIERLNQMWDDTSPHWRNNSVMRIGDHPIALIYWPQIFKKTGLWSAHKSNWTEWKFVVERYRQGTPEEFWATFKSEDGVKMPYTAICAKLRKDRKNTNEELAARAREEYGDDFEAKFSYRNSKTKARMVKFNASSIAKEYKRLQGID
;
A
#
# COMPACT_ATOMS: atom_id res chain seq x y z
N MET A 1 -17.17 -43.18 30.60
CA MET A 1 -16.36 -42.42 31.58
C MET A 1 -15.27 -41.68 30.83
N THR A 2 -15.64 -40.61 30.15
CA THR A 2 -14.71 -39.66 29.50
C THR A 2 -14.46 -38.56 30.52
N ALA A 3 -13.22 -38.49 31.02
CA ALA A 3 -12.80 -37.44 31.93
C ALA A 3 -12.68 -36.13 31.13
N ASP A 4 -13.69 -35.29 31.24
CA ASP A 4 -13.63 -33.88 30.83
C ASP A 4 -12.60 -33.17 31.73
N SER A 5 -11.34 -33.19 31.31
CA SER A 5 -10.32 -32.27 31.84
C SER A 5 -10.57 -30.89 31.25
N GLU A 6 -11.56 -30.20 31.82
CA GLU A 6 -11.72 -28.76 31.74
C GLU A 6 -10.51 -28.12 32.45
N VAL A 7 -9.38 -28.03 31.74
CA VAL A 7 -8.22 -27.24 32.16
C VAL A 7 -8.65 -25.79 32.03
N ALA A 8 -9.28 -25.28 33.09
CA ALA A 8 -9.55 -23.87 33.27
C ALA A 8 -8.24 -23.13 32.98
N ALA A 9 -8.18 -22.42 31.86
CA ALA A 9 -7.03 -21.64 31.47
C ALA A 9 -6.80 -20.62 32.60
N GLN A 10 -5.87 -20.92 33.49
CA GLN A 10 -5.53 -20.08 34.61
C GLN A 10 -5.03 -18.78 34.02
N ASP A 11 -5.88 -17.75 34.06
CA ASP A 11 -5.52 -16.43 33.55
C ASP A 11 -4.35 -15.94 34.38
N ASP A 12 -3.14 -15.97 33.81
CA ASP A 12 -1.92 -15.50 34.45
C ASP A 12 -2.11 -14.05 34.92
N VAL A 13 -2.34 -13.90 36.23
CA VAL A 13 -2.41 -12.60 36.89
C VAL A 13 -0.99 -12.10 37.09
N LEU A 14 -0.59 -11.11 36.30
CA LEU A 14 0.76 -10.53 36.36
C LEU A 14 0.77 -9.29 37.25
N VAL A 15 1.83 -9.15 38.05
CA VAL A 15 2.04 -8.00 38.95
C VAL A 15 2.96 -6.97 38.29
N PHE A 16 2.54 -5.72 38.25
CA PHE A 16 3.30 -4.61 37.66
C PHE A 16 3.43 -3.42 38.62
N PRO A 17 4.51 -2.62 38.52
CA PRO A 17 4.61 -1.36 39.26
C PRO A 17 3.66 -0.30 38.70
N THR A 18 3.05 0.46 39.58
CA THR A 18 2.26 1.65 39.24
C THR A 18 3.13 2.91 39.31
N LYS A 19 2.75 3.96 38.58
CA LYS A 19 3.45 5.27 38.65
C LYS A 19 3.41 5.91 40.03
N ALA A 20 2.45 5.53 40.87
CA ALA A 20 2.30 6.01 42.24
C ALA A 20 3.15 5.23 43.27
N GLY A 21 3.98 4.28 42.82
CA GLY A 21 4.82 3.45 43.70
C GLY A 21 4.13 2.24 44.33
N GLY A 22 2.85 1.98 44.00
CA GLY A 22 2.15 0.74 44.37
C GLY A 22 2.32 -0.37 43.32
N THR A 23 1.70 -1.53 43.56
CA THR A 23 1.62 -2.64 42.60
C THR A 23 0.20 -2.82 42.08
N GLU A 24 0.06 -3.18 40.81
CA GLU A 24 -1.22 -3.47 40.15
C GLU A 24 -1.20 -4.88 39.54
N ARG A 25 -2.30 -5.62 39.68
CA ARG A 25 -2.48 -6.96 39.12
C ARG A 25 -3.27 -6.87 37.82
N LEU A 26 -2.67 -7.28 36.71
CA LEU A 26 -3.27 -7.22 35.37
C LEU A 26 -3.25 -8.58 34.70
N THR A 27 -4.37 -8.99 34.11
CA THR A 27 -4.47 -10.22 33.31
C THR A 27 -4.06 -9.96 31.86
N CYS A 28 -3.22 -10.82 31.28
CA CYS A 28 -2.88 -10.77 29.85
C CYS A 28 -3.79 -11.66 28.97
N GLY A 29 -4.55 -12.57 29.60
CA GLY A 29 -5.65 -13.31 28.98
C GLY A 29 -6.67 -12.34 28.37
N GLY A 30 -7.15 -12.61 27.16
CA GLY A 30 -8.18 -11.78 26.51
C GLY A 30 -7.73 -10.44 25.89
N LYS A 31 -6.58 -9.86 26.22
CA LYS A 31 -6.16 -8.56 25.63
C LYS A 31 -5.84 -8.66 24.14
N THR A 32 -6.20 -7.62 23.37
CA THR A 32 -5.87 -7.45 21.93
C THR A 32 -4.39 -7.09 21.73
N GLN A 33 -3.83 -7.28 20.53
CA GLN A 33 -2.43 -6.94 20.26
C GLN A 33 -2.12 -5.45 20.50
N ASN A 34 -3.06 -4.55 20.18
CA ASN A 34 -2.88 -3.11 20.41
C ASN A 34 -2.88 -2.76 21.91
N GLN A 35 -3.71 -3.43 22.72
CA GLN A 35 -3.69 -3.27 24.17
C GLN A 35 -2.36 -3.78 24.77
N LEU A 36 -1.85 -4.92 24.29
CA LEU A 36 -0.55 -5.44 24.72
C LEU A 36 0.59 -4.48 24.32
N LYS A 37 0.57 -3.91 23.11
CA LYS A 37 1.54 -2.87 22.69
C LYS A 37 1.47 -1.62 23.56
N ALA A 38 0.26 -1.20 23.97
CA ALA A 38 0.08 -0.07 24.87
C ALA A 38 0.69 -0.36 26.25
N MET A 39 0.42 -1.55 26.83
CA MET A 39 1.06 -1.97 28.07
C MET A 39 2.58 -2.03 27.96
N CYS A 40 3.12 -2.63 26.89
CA CYS A 40 4.57 -2.63 26.64
C CYS A 40 5.13 -1.19 26.60
N ARG A 41 4.42 -0.25 25.96
CA ARG A 41 4.84 1.16 25.90
C ARG A 41 4.86 1.81 27.28
N ASP A 42 3.84 1.56 28.11
CA ASP A 42 3.74 2.14 29.45
C ASP A 42 4.86 1.67 30.38
N TYR A 43 5.31 0.41 30.22
CA TYR A 43 6.44 -0.16 30.95
C TYR A 43 7.80 0.02 30.24
N GLY A 44 7.88 0.78 29.14
CA GLY A 44 9.13 1.04 28.43
C GLY A 44 9.73 -0.15 27.67
N LEU A 45 8.93 -1.18 27.39
CA LEU A 45 9.31 -2.40 26.67
C LEU A 45 9.18 -2.22 25.14
N PRO A 46 9.97 -2.96 24.33
CA PRO A 46 9.81 -2.98 22.88
C PRO A 46 8.37 -3.35 22.44
N ILE A 47 7.82 -2.57 21.49
CA ILE A 47 6.44 -2.72 20.99
C ILE A 47 6.32 -3.57 19.70
N SER A 48 7.43 -4.10 19.18
CA SER A 48 7.45 -4.97 18.01
C SER A 48 7.18 -6.44 18.39
N GLY A 49 6.59 -7.19 17.46
CA GLY A 49 6.29 -8.61 17.61
C GLY A 49 4.80 -8.97 17.44
N ASN A 50 4.55 -10.26 17.28
CA ASN A 50 3.21 -10.86 17.29
C ASN A 50 2.64 -10.88 18.73
N LYS A 51 1.38 -11.31 18.87
CA LYS A 51 0.66 -11.32 20.16
C LYS A 51 1.38 -12.14 21.24
N SER A 52 1.94 -13.30 20.90
CA SER A 52 2.65 -14.18 21.85
C SER A 52 3.96 -13.57 22.35
N VAL A 53 4.75 -12.95 21.46
CA VAL A 53 6.00 -12.26 21.83
C VAL A 53 5.74 -11.11 22.80
N LEU A 54 4.66 -10.33 22.59
CA LEU A 54 4.29 -9.25 23.50
C LEU A 54 3.86 -9.77 24.88
N LYS A 55 3.08 -10.86 24.93
CA LYS A 55 2.69 -11.51 26.19
C LYS A 55 3.89 -12.04 26.96
N SER A 56 4.76 -12.80 26.31
CA SER A 56 5.97 -13.36 26.93
C SER A 56 6.86 -12.26 27.49
N ARG A 57 7.00 -11.13 26.78
CA ARG A 57 7.77 -9.97 27.25
C ARG A 57 7.16 -9.31 28.50
N LEU A 58 5.83 -9.22 28.58
CA LEU A 58 5.14 -8.71 29.76
C LEU A 58 5.25 -9.68 30.95
N GLN A 59 5.19 -11.00 30.71
CA GLN A 59 5.42 -12.03 31.72
C GLN A 59 6.84 -11.93 32.29
N GLN A 60 7.86 -11.92 31.44
CA GLN A 60 9.27 -11.78 31.86
C GLN A 60 9.52 -10.49 32.66
N PHE A 61 8.88 -9.38 32.26
CA PHE A 61 8.99 -8.12 33.00
C PHE A 61 8.34 -8.23 34.39
N SER A 62 7.17 -8.88 34.50
CA SER A 62 6.49 -9.12 35.77
C SER A 62 7.30 -10.02 36.70
N GLU A 63 7.84 -11.13 36.19
CA GLU A 63 8.72 -12.03 36.94
C GLU A 63 9.97 -11.31 37.45
N LYS A 64 10.62 -10.53 36.58
CA LYS A 64 11.79 -9.73 36.97
C LYS A 64 11.44 -8.72 38.05
N PHE A 65 10.27 -8.08 37.97
CA PHE A 65 9.80 -7.13 38.98
C PHE A 65 9.52 -7.80 40.33
N CYS A 66 8.92 -9.00 40.34
CA CYS A 66 8.69 -9.75 41.57
C CYS A 66 10.00 -10.19 42.25
N ASN A 67 11.01 -10.53 41.46
CA ASN A 67 12.31 -10.99 41.97
C ASN A 67 13.20 -9.82 42.43
N ASP A 68 13.19 -8.69 41.71
CA ASP A 68 13.99 -7.51 42.02
C ASP A 68 13.22 -6.22 41.65
N PRO A 69 12.40 -5.69 42.58
CA PRO A 69 11.63 -4.46 42.35
C PRO A 69 12.52 -3.24 42.05
N ALA A 70 13.74 -3.20 42.60
CA ALA A 70 14.67 -2.08 42.44
C ALA A 70 15.29 -2.05 41.03
N SER A 71 15.54 -3.21 40.41
CA SER A 71 16.06 -3.31 39.04
C SER A 71 15.07 -2.82 37.97
N CYS A 72 13.78 -2.75 38.31
CA CYS A 72 12.70 -2.49 37.38
C CYS A 72 12.17 -1.04 37.45
N HIS A 73 12.91 -0.11 38.07
CA HIS A 73 12.56 1.30 38.05
C HIS A 73 12.32 1.76 36.60
N LEU A 74 11.10 2.25 36.36
CA LEU A 74 10.66 2.83 35.09
C LEU A 74 11.47 4.10 34.81
N THR A 75 12.71 3.92 34.36
CA THR A 75 13.48 5.04 33.83
C THR A 75 12.65 5.61 32.69
N PRO A 76 12.34 6.92 32.69
CA PRO A 76 11.51 7.53 31.67
C PRO A 76 12.07 7.09 30.32
N ALA A 77 11.29 6.28 29.58
CA ALA A 77 11.76 5.51 28.44
C ALA A 77 12.72 6.38 27.65
N ASN A 78 14.00 6.04 27.67
CA ASN A 78 15.09 6.94 27.29
C ASN A 78 14.81 7.35 25.85
N ARG A 79 14.11 8.49 25.70
CA ARG A 79 13.59 8.94 24.42
C ARG A 79 14.86 9.13 23.63
N ARG A 80 15.07 8.26 22.63
CA ARG A 80 16.24 8.32 21.76
C ARG A 80 16.40 9.79 21.43
N LYS A 81 17.41 10.45 22.03
CA LYS A 81 17.68 11.84 21.73
C LYS A 81 17.88 11.82 20.24
N HIS A 82 16.99 12.53 19.54
CA HIS A 82 17.08 12.66 18.09
C HIS A 82 18.55 12.95 17.82
N LYS A 83 19.23 12.06 17.09
CA LYS A 83 20.68 12.22 16.87
C LYS A 83 20.81 13.60 16.25
N GLY A 84 21.36 14.55 17.01
CA GLY A 84 21.70 15.85 16.47
C GLY A 84 22.66 15.68 15.29
N PRO A 85 22.92 16.74 14.52
CA PRO A 85 24.01 16.76 13.56
C PRO A 85 25.24 16.16 14.23
N ARG A 86 25.71 15.01 13.73
CA ARG A 86 26.88 14.34 14.29
C ARG A 86 28.09 15.00 13.67
N ASP A 87 28.90 15.63 14.50
CA ASP A 87 30.26 15.99 14.11
C ASP A 87 31.07 14.70 13.92
N ASP A 88 31.53 14.50 12.69
CA ASP A 88 32.25 13.32 12.22
C ASP A 88 33.66 13.24 12.82
N THR A 89 33.87 12.43 13.86
CA THR A 89 35.24 12.20 14.38
C THR A 89 35.62 10.75 14.66
N LYS A 90 34.83 9.74 14.29
CA LYS A 90 35.27 8.34 14.42
C LYS A 90 35.02 7.53 13.14
N LYS A 91 36.10 7.38 12.35
CA LYS A 91 36.21 6.58 11.13
C LYS A 91 35.90 5.11 11.44
N THR A 92 34.62 4.74 11.29
CA THR A 92 34.21 3.33 11.18
C THR A 92 34.40 2.89 9.74
N LYS A 93 34.86 1.64 9.55
CA LYS A 93 35.17 1.02 8.25
C LYS A 93 34.12 1.42 7.20
N VAL A 94 34.60 2.11 6.17
CA VAL A 94 33.80 2.67 5.08
C VAL A 94 33.00 1.55 4.43
N LYS A 95 31.67 1.64 4.49
CA LYS A 95 30.80 0.71 3.76
C LYS A 95 31.19 0.74 2.28
N MET A 96 31.25 -0.41 1.63
CA MET A 96 31.61 -0.55 0.21
C MET A 96 30.80 0.37 -0.73
N SER A 97 29.59 0.75 -0.35
CA SER A 97 28.76 1.73 -1.09
C SER A 97 29.31 3.15 -1.02
N ALA A 98 29.98 3.52 0.07
CA ALA A 98 30.67 4.80 0.21
C ALA A 98 32.00 4.79 -0.57
N THR A 99 32.69 3.64 -0.64
CA THR A 99 33.86 3.47 -1.53
C THR A 99 33.46 3.57 -3.00
N ARG A 100 32.34 2.95 -3.43
CA ARG A 100 31.81 3.13 -4.79
C ARG A 100 31.44 4.58 -5.09
N ARG A 101 30.83 5.30 -4.13
CA ARG A 101 30.52 6.72 -4.31
C ARG A 101 31.78 7.58 -4.40
N ALA A 102 32.80 7.31 -3.59
CA ALA A 102 34.07 8.02 -3.67
C ALA A 102 34.76 7.82 -5.03
N ALA A 103 34.78 6.57 -5.54
CA ALA A 103 35.32 6.27 -6.87
C ALA A 103 34.56 6.94 -8.04
N ILE A 104 33.28 7.27 -7.84
CA ILE A 104 32.48 8.01 -8.83
C ILE A 104 32.67 9.54 -8.70
N ILE A 105 33.02 10.02 -7.51
CA ILE A 105 33.14 11.45 -7.20
C ILE A 105 34.55 12.00 -7.49
N ASP A 106 35.60 11.16 -7.44
CA ASP A 106 36.98 11.58 -7.73
C ASP A 106 37.33 11.63 -9.23
N THR A 107 36.42 11.25 -10.12
CA THR A 107 36.55 11.66 -11.50
C THR A 107 36.13 13.12 -11.58
N GLU A 108 37.08 13.99 -11.92
CA GLU A 108 36.99 15.43 -12.21
C GLU A 108 35.99 15.81 -13.32
N ARG A 109 34.98 14.99 -13.55
CA ARG A 109 33.77 15.42 -14.24
C ARG A 109 33.08 16.39 -13.31
N VAL A 110 33.08 17.66 -13.71
CA VAL A 110 32.10 18.66 -13.32
C VAL A 110 30.73 17.99 -13.41
N THR A 111 30.30 17.38 -12.32
CA THR A 111 28.96 16.84 -12.24
C THR A 111 28.10 18.07 -12.09
N GLU A 112 27.50 18.49 -13.21
CA GLU A 112 26.38 19.43 -13.27
C GLU A 112 25.27 18.91 -12.35
N ARG A 113 25.45 19.16 -11.05
CA ARG A 113 24.56 18.71 -10.02
C ARG A 113 23.38 19.67 -10.03
N SER A 114 22.34 19.19 -10.71
CA SER A 114 21.07 19.83 -11.04
C SER A 114 21.11 20.69 -12.29
N LYS A 115 20.34 20.23 -13.29
CA LYS A 115 19.78 21.09 -14.32
C LYS A 115 18.75 22.00 -13.64
N ASP A 116 19.22 22.99 -12.88
CA ASP A 116 18.36 24.12 -12.53
C ASP A 116 18.14 24.90 -13.83
N THR A 117 17.07 24.54 -14.55
CA THR A 117 16.66 25.14 -15.83
C THR A 117 16.20 26.57 -15.68
N ARG A 118 16.23 27.11 -14.46
CA ARG A 118 15.82 28.48 -14.18
C ARG A 118 16.78 29.49 -14.80
N THR A 119 16.22 30.56 -15.36
CA THR A 119 17.00 31.66 -15.93
C THR A 119 17.79 32.38 -14.83
N ALA A 120 18.84 33.13 -15.22
CA ALA A 120 19.60 33.94 -14.27
C ALA A 120 18.70 34.94 -13.51
N GLU A 121 17.65 35.43 -14.15
CA GLU A 121 16.65 36.32 -13.54
C GLU A 121 15.79 35.61 -12.51
N GLU A 122 15.32 34.40 -12.79
CA GLU A 122 14.57 33.60 -11.81
C GLU A 122 15.40 33.28 -10.58
N LYS A 123 16.70 33.01 -10.75
CA LYS A 123 17.63 32.82 -9.64
C LYS A 123 17.78 34.10 -8.82
N LYS A 124 17.91 35.26 -9.48
CA LYS A 124 17.98 36.57 -8.83
C LYS A 124 16.69 36.90 -8.07
N ASN A 125 15.54 36.59 -8.64
CA ASN A 125 14.24 36.76 -8.01
C ASN A 125 14.08 35.86 -6.77
N LEU A 126 14.62 34.64 -6.81
CA LEU A 126 14.59 33.72 -5.68
C LEU A 126 15.45 34.22 -4.51
N ILE A 127 16.61 34.83 -4.81
CA ILE A 127 17.45 35.49 -3.80
C ILE A 127 16.72 36.70 -3.19
N LEU A 128 16.14 37.57 -4.02
CA LEU A 128 15.36 38.72 -3.54
C LEU A 128 14.15 38.29 -2.67
N TRP A 129 13.49 37.19 -3.02
CA TRP A 129 12.43 36.60 -2.21
C TRP A 129 12.94 36.11 -0.86
N ALA A 130 14.11 35.44 -0.84
CA ALA A 130 14.72 34.97 0.39
C ALA A 130 15.08 36.14 1.32
N ASP A 131 15.69 37.20 0.78
CA ASP A 131 16.03 38.42 1.53
C ASP A 131 14.79 39.10 2.12
N ARG A 132 13.73 39.24 1.31
CA ARG A 132 12.44 39.80 1.77
C ARG A 132 11.80 38.94 2.87
N THR A 133 11.96 37.62 2.78
CA THR A 133 11.42 36.67 3.77
C THR A 133 12.19 36.74 5.09
N VAL A 134 13.52 36.81 5.04
CA VAL A 134 14.38 36.98 6.22
C VAL A 134 14.11 38.32 6.91
N ALA A 135 13.91 39.40 6.14
CA ALA A 135 13.54 40.71 6.67
C ALA A 135 12.15 40.69 7.34
N ARG A 136 11.17 40.01 6.75
CA ARG A 136 9.80 39.90 7.30
C ARG A 136 9.73 39.00 8.54
N LEU A 137 10.57 37.97 8.59
CA LEU A 137 10.59 36.95 9.65
C LEU A 137 12.01 36.81 10.21
N PRO A 138 12.52 37.83 10.94
CA PRO A 138 13.86 37.77 11.49
C PRO A 138 13.98 36.56 12.41
N PHE A 139 15.00 35.74 12.17
CA PHE A 139 15.27 34.57 12.99
C PHE A 139 15.48 35.01 14.44
N LYS A 140 14.56 34.62 15.33
CA LYS A 140 14.71 34.82 16.76
C LYS A 140 15.40 33.57 17.32
N PRO A 141 16.72 33.61 17.60
CA PRO A 141 17.39 32.47 18.21
C PRO A 141 16.66 32.12 19.50
N ARG A 142 16.33 30.84 19.62
CA ARG A 142 15.59 30.34 20.78
C ARG A 142 16.46 30.60 22.01
N LYS A 143 15.96 31.40 22.96
CA LYS A 143 16.70 31.67 24.21
C LYS A 143 17.13 30.32 24.81
N PRO A 144 18.42 30.12 25.10
CA PRO A 144 18.85 28.92 25.80
C PRO A 144 18.03 28.86 27.09
N LYS A 145 17.30 27.76 27.27
CA LYS A 145 16.66 27.50 28.56
C LYS A 145 17.80 27.29 29.54
N ASN A 146 18.00 28.23 30.45
CA ASN A 146 18.89 28.05 31.59
C ASN A 146 18.37 26.88 32.41
N THR A 147 18.84 25.67 32.10
CA THR A 147 18.82 24.55 33.03
C THR A 147 19.91 24.84 34.05
N ALA A 148 19.52 25.40 35.18
CA ALA A 148 20.36 25.46 36.37
C ALA A 148 20.66 24.01 36.80
N VAL A 149 21.80 23.49 36.37
CA VAL A 149 22.44 22.29 36.92
C VAL A 149 23.94 22.54 36.89
N ASP A 150 24.39 23.44 37.76
CA ASP A 150 25.79 23.53 38.19
C ASP A 150 25.81 23.30 39.70
N THR A 151 25.76 22.04 40.12
CA THR A 151 26.38 21.55 41.36
C THR A 151 26.47 20.03 41.29
N ALA A 152 27.62 19.49 40.89
CA ALA A 152 28.21 18.20 41.29
C ALA A 152 29.30 17.79 40.30
N VAL A 153 30.44 18.48 40.38
CA VAL A 153 31.72 17.92 39.95
C VAL A 153 32.11 16.85 40.98
N SER A 154 32.54 15.68 40.49
CA SER A 154 33.21 14.58 41.21
C SER A 154 32.40 13.27 41.34
N THR A 155 32.25 12.53 40.24
CA THR A 155 32.15 11.04 40.23
C THR A 155 32.13 10.52 38.77
N GLY A 156 33.24 10.73 38.05
CA GLY A 156 33.34 10.45 36.61
C GLY A 156 34.15 9.21 36.20
N SER A 157 34.49 8.29 37.11
CA SER A 157 35.47 7.21 36.81
C SER A 157 34.91 5.79 36.66
N GLN A 158 33.59 5.57 36.77
CA GLN A 158 33.05 4.19 36.85
C GLN A 158 32.41 3.67 35.55
N VAL A 159 32.00 4.53 34.62
CA VAL A 159 31.28 4.12 33.39
C VAL A 159 32.22 3.54 32.32
N HIS A 160 33.51 3.89 32.33
CA HIS A 160 34.46 3.35 31.35
C HIS A 160 34.85 1.88 31.63
N ARG A 161 34.77 1.42 32.88
CA ARG A 161 35.14 0.03 33.24
C ARG A 161 34.12 -1.02 32.77
N SER A 162 32.85 -0.66 32.62
CA SER A 162 31.78 -1.61 32.27
C SER A 162 31.77 -1.99 30.78
N ALA A 163 32.10 -1.03 29.90
CA ALA A 163 32.18 -1.29 28.46
C ALA A 163 33.37 -2.20 28.12
N ASP A 164 34.50 -2.03 28.80
CA ASP A 164 35.68 -2.87 28.61
C ASP A 164 35.47 -4.29 29.13
N GLN A 165 34.76 -4.48 30.25
CA GLN A 165 34.39 -5.81 30.75
C GLN A 165 33.48 -6.58 29.78
N HIS A 166 32.52 -5.90 29.15
CA HIS A 166 31.65 -6.56 28.16
C HIS A 166 32.41 -6.94 26.88
N LEU A 167 33.34 -6.11 26.44
CA LEU A 167 34.20 -6.43 25.30
C LEU A 167 35.09 -7.64 25.60
N HIS A 168 35.67 -7.69 26.80
CA HIS A 168 36.53 -8.79 27.24
C HIS A 168 35.76 -10.12 27.32
N PHE A 169 34.54 -10.11 27.89
CA PHE A 169 33.67 -11.29 27.92
C PHE A 169 33.29 -11.79 26.52
N ARG A 170 33.01 -10.86 25.59
CA ARG A 170 32.70 -11.23 24.19
C ARG A 170 33.90 -11.81 23.46
N MET A 171 35.11 -11.29 23.71
CA MET A 171 36.33 -11.87 23.14
C MET A 171 36.59 -13.28 23.67
N GLN A 172 36.47 -13.49 24.98
CA GLN A 172 36.66 -14.80 25.60
C GLN A 172 35.62 -15.83 25.09
N THR A 173 34.38 -15.39 24.85
CA THR A 173 33.35 -16.26 24.25
C THR A 173 33.72 -16.69 22.83
N ILE A 174 34.27 -15.79 22.03
CA ILE A 174 34.70 -16.08 20.65
C ILE A 174 35.89 -17.04 20.66
N GLU A 175 36.86 -16.83 21.56
CA GLU A 175 38.02 -17.73 21.72
C GLU A 175 37.58 -19.14 22.10
N ASN A 176 36.64 -19.27 23.04
CA ASN A 176 36.09 -20.58 23.43
C ASN A 176 35.35 -21.28 22.28
N GLN A 177 34.59 -20.53 21.48
CA GLN A 177 33.90 -21.08 20.30
C GLN A 177 34.89 -21.55 19.23
N LEU A 178 35.96 -20.80 18.99
CA LEU A 178 37.00 -21.19 18.04
C LEU A 178 37.80 -22.40 18.54
N ALA A 179 38.08 -22.48 19.84
CA ALA A 179 38.72 -23.65 20.45
C ALA A 179 37.85 -24.92 20.30
N ALA A 180 36.54 -24.81 20.52
CA ALA A 180 35.60 -25.92 20.32
C ALA A 180 35.53 -26.38 18.85
N ILE A 181 35.50 -25.45 17.90
CA ILE A 181 35.51 -25.77 16.46
C ILE A 181 36.84 -26.42 16.07
N SER A 182 37.96 -25.95 16.60
CA SER A 182 39.28 -26.54 16.35
C SER A 182 39.39 -27.96 16.91
N ALA A 183 38.84 -28.21 18.11
CA ALA A 183 38.82 -29.53 18.72
C ALA A 183 37.99 -30.55 17.90
N VAL A 184 36.89 -30.10 17.29
CA VAL A 184 36.08 -30.93 16.37
C VAL A 184 36.81 -31.18 15.05
N ALA A 185 37.52 -30.18 14.53
CA ALA A 185 38.26 -30.30 13.26
C ALA A 185 39.49 -31.21 13.35
N LEU A 186 40.09 -31.36 14.53
CA LEU A 186 41.29 -32.21 14.74
C LEU A 186 40.97 -33.67 15.12
N GLY A 187 39.71 -34.09 15.04
CA GLY A 187 39.36 -35.52 14.97
C GLY A 187 39.58 -36.34 16.25
N ASN A 188 39.60 -35.72 17.44
CA ASN A 188 39.60 -36.48 18.69
C ASN A 188 38.18 -36.91 19.09
N HIS A 189 37.66 -37.92 18.39
CA HIS A 189 36.54 -38.72 18.88
C HIS A 189 37.05 -39.82 19.81
N GLN A 190 36.78 -39.70 21.11
CA GLN A 190 36.60 -40.89 21.94
C GLN A 190 35.11 -41.27 21.92
N PRO A 191 34.75 -42.54 21.67
CA PRO A 191 33.37 -42.97 21.68
C PRO A 191 32.96 -43.28 23.13
N SER A 192 32.12 -42.41 23.69
CA SER A 192 31.28 -42.76 24.83
C SER A 192 29.88 -42.99 24.27
N SER A 193 29.42 -44.23 24.39
CA SER A 193 28.13 -44.74 23.95
C SER A 193 26.97 -43.88 24.48
N PHE A 194 26.22 -43.25 23.57
CA PHE A 194 24.97 -42.57 23.91
C PHE A 194 23.79 -43.23 23.19
N ASN A 195 22.77 -43.52 24.00
CA ASN A 195 21.63 -44.40 23.75
C ASN A 195 20.60 -43.76 22.79
N TRP A 196 20.04 -44.56 21.87
CA TRP A 196 19.26 -44.09 20.70
C TRP A 196 17.73 -44.16 20.83
N ASP A 197 17.18 -44.26 22.04
CA ASP A 197 15.72 -44.31 22.22
C ASP A 197 15.15 -42.97 22.68
N SER A 198 14.86 -42.08 21.72
CA SER A 198 13.76 -41.11 21.78
C SER A 198 13.61 -40.40 20.43
N ALA A 199 12.76 -40.97 19.58
CA ALA A 199 12.34 -40.38 18.32
C ALA A 199 11.61 -39.05 18.57
N THR A 200 12.27 -37.93 18.24
CA THR A 200 11.63 -36.62 18.17
C THR A 200 11.50 -36.24 16.70
N SER A 201 10.23 -36.06 16.30
CA SER A 201 9.76 -35.65 14.98
C SER A 201 10.54 -34.46 14.41
N VAL A 202 11.17 -34.66 13.25
CA VAL A 202 11.83 -33.62 12.46
C VAL A 202 10.77 -32.76 11.79
N GLN A 203 10.58 -31.53 12.29
CA GLN A 203 9.84 -30.51 11.57
C GLN A 203 10.73 -29.88 10.48
N VAL A 204 10.27 -30.01 9.24
CA VAL A 204 10.78 -29.31 8.06
C VAL A 204 10.56 -27.81 8.25
N LEU A 205 11.65 -27.03 8.20
CA LEU A 205 11.60 -25.57 8.24
C LEU A 205 11.02 -25.01 6.94
N PRO A 206 10.02 -24.11 6.98
CA PRO A 206 9.55 -23.40 5.79
C PRO A 206 10.54 -22.30 5.39
N VAL A 207 10.78 -22.22 4.08
CA VAL A 207 11.58 -21.18 3.43
C VAL A 207 10.83 -19.85 3.52
N ASP A 208 11.42 -18.86 4.20
CA ASP A 208 10.90 -17.49 4.28
C ASP A 208 10.96 -16.81 2.90
N TYR A 209 9.80 -16.58 2.30
CA TYR A 209 9.68 -15.73 1.11
C TYR A 209 9.44 -14.28 1.54
N MET A 210 10.42 -13.41 1.25
CA MET A 210 10.39 -11.98 1.53
C MET A 210 9.25 -11.29 0.75
N ALA A 211 8.21 -10.85 1.45
CA ALA A 211 7.21 -9.94 0.91
C ALA A 211 7.79 -8.52 0.86
N TYR A 212 7.86 -7.94 -0.35
CA TYR A 212 8.21 -6.53 -0.54
C TYR A 212 7.04 -5.63 -0.12
N ASP A 213 7.33 -4.65 0.74
CA ASP A 213 6.44 -3.52 1.02
C ASP A 213 6.19 -2.72 -0.27
N TYR A 214 4.97 -2.81 -0.81
CA TYR A 214 4.45 -1.88 -1.82
C TYR A 214 3.39 -0.98 -1.18
N ALA A 215 3.82 0.21 -0.76
CA ALA A 215 2.95 1.28 -0.34
C ALA A 215 2.56 2.15 -1.55
N ASP A 216 1.49 1.78 -2.26
CA ASP A 216 0.62 2.76 -2.95
C ASP A 216 -0.72 2.13 -3.35
N ASN A 217 -1.58 1.84 -2.37
CA ASN A 217 -2.96 1.43 -2.62
C ASN A 217 -3.90 1.88 -1.49
N SER A 218 -3.78 3.15 -1.06
CA SER A 218 -4.64 3.77 -0.05
C SER A 218 -5.56 4.84 -0.63
N LEU A 219 -6.32 4.53 -1.69
CA LEU A 219 -7.43 5.40 -2.10
C LEU A 219 -8.75 4.97 -1.44
N ASN A 220 -9.04 5.71 -0.35
CA ASN A 220 -10.30 5.96 0.37
C ASN A 220 -10.36 5.44 1.81
N LEU A 221 -9.90 6.26 2.76
CA LEU A 221 -10.63 6.65 3.98
C LEU A 221 -9.94 7.87 4.65
N SER A 222 -10.67 8.99 4.66
CA SER A 222 -10.71 10.09 5.65
C SER A 222 -9.74 10.03 6.85
N GLU A 223 -8.92 11.09 7.07
CA GLU A 223 -8.67 11.92 8.30
C GLU A 223 -7.28 12.60 8.21
N GLY A 224 -7.18 13.94 8.12
CA GLY A 224 -6.56 14.76 9.18
C GLY A 224 -5.71 15.93 8.62
N PRO A 225 -5.63 17.11 9.28
CA PRO A 225 -5.39 18.39 8.62
C PRO A 225 -3.93 18.88 8.67
N TYR A 226 -3.49 19.53 7.59
CA TYR A 226 -2.38 20.49 7.64
C TYR A 226 -2.97 21.90 7.58
N MET A 227 -2.68 22.69 8.60
CA MET A 227 -3.01 24.10 8.71
C MET A 227 -2.17 24.89 7.69
N VAL A 228 -2.83 25.56 6.75
CA VAL A 228 -2.23 26.69 6.03
C VAL A 228 -3.19 27.86 6.20
N GLY A 229 -2.72 28.88 6.93
CA GLY A 229 -3.44 30.12 7.11
C GLY A 229 -3.39 30.96 5.82
N ASN A 230 -4.56 31.30 5.29
CA ASN A 230 -4.70 32.32 4.26
C ASN A 230 -4.78 33.69 4.92
N LEU A 231 -3.74 34.50 4.73
CA LEU A 231 -3.80 35.95 4.84
C LEU A 231 -4.22 36.49 3.48
N ALA A 232 -5.42 37.06 3.43
CA ALA A 232 -5.91 37.86 2.32
C ALA A 232 -5.00 39.08 2.13
N LEU A 233 -4.59 39.33 0.90
CA LEU A 233 -4.06 40.62 0.46
C LEU A 233 -4.72 40.97 -0.87
N ASP A 234 -5.49 42.05 -0.81
CA ASP A 234 -6.05 42.77 -1.94
C ASP A 234 -4.93 43.21 -2.90
N ILE A 235 -5.11 42.93 -4.19
CA ILE A 235 -4.42 43.64 -5.27
C ILE A 235 -5.47 43.99 -6.33
N PRO A 236 -5.61 45.28 -6.71
CA PRO A 236 -6.52 45.69 -7.77
C PRO A 236 -5.88 45.44 -9.15
N ASN A 237 -6.56 44.68 -10.00
CA ASN A 237 -6.21 44.53 -11.41
C ASN A 237 -7.16 45.39 -12.26
N THR A 238 -6.71 46.59 -12.60
CA THR A 238 -7.16 47.31 -13.79
C THR A 238 -5.97 47.39 -14.73
N PHE A 239 -5.95 46.55 -15.76
CA PHE A 239 -5.05 46.76 -16.89
C PHE A 239 -5.82 46.53 -18.19
N THR A 240 -5.79 47.57 -19.01
CA THR A 240 -6.60 47.84 -20.18
C THR A 240 -6.14 47.05 -21.41
N TRP A 241 -7.12 46.65 -22.22
CA TRP A 241 -6.98 46.19 -23.59
C TRP A 241 -6.27 47.22 -24.47
N LEU A 242 -5.29 46.78 -25.27
CA LEU A 242 -4.88 47.45 -26.50
C LEU A 242 -4.36 46.39 -27.49
N ASP A 243 -5.24 45.91 -28.37
CA ASP A 243 -4.86 45.11 -29.54
C ASP A 243 -4.72 46.05 -30.74
N GLY A 244 -3.50 46.15 -31.25
CA GLY A 244 -3.15 46.87 -32.47
C GLY A 244 -2.75 45.87 -33.55
N CYS A 245 -3.52 45.86 -34.64
CA CYS A 245 -3.23 45.15 -35.88
C CYS A 245 -1.89 45.59 -36.50
N GLN A 246 -1.10 44.66 -37.03
CA GLN A 246 -0.28 44.89 -38.23
C GLN A 246 0.20 43.56 -38.84
N SER A 247 -0.28 43.27 -40.04
CA SER A 247 0.30 42.31 -40.98
C SER A 247 1.59 42.86 -41.60
N PRO A 248 2.46 41.98 -42.13
CA PRO A 248 3.24 42.33 -43.30
C PRO A 248 2.97 41.40 -44.48
N ALA A 249 2.80 42.05 -45.64
CA ALA A 249 2.74 41.47 -46.95
C ALA A 249 4.13 41.04 -47.45
N GLY A 250 4.17 39.98 -48.26
CA GLY A 250 5.24 39.63 -49.20
C GLY A 250 4.72 38.51 -50.09
N SER A 251 4.26 38.74 -51.32
CA SER A 251 5.00 39.13 -52.53
C SER A 251 6.05 38.11 -52.97
N TYR A 252 5.61 37.03 -53.62
CA TYR A 252 6.37 36.34 -54.67
C TYR A 252 5.40 35.79 -55.72
N ASP A 253 5.67 36.11 -56.98
CA ASP A 253 5.00 35.63 -58.20
C ASP A 253 6.12 35.10 -59.16
N PRO A 254 5.85 34.46 -60.32
CA PRO A 254 6.18 33.05 -60.51
C PRO A 254 7.03 32.79 -61.77
N SER A 255 7.58 31.59 -61.92
CA SER A 255 7.75 30.89 -63.22
C SER A 255 8.61 29.64 -63.06
N ALA A 256 8.08 28.49 -63.47
CA ALA A 256 8.68 27.61 -64.49
C ALA A 256 7.90 26.28 -64.60
N THR A 257 7.19 26.15 -65.73
CA THR A 257 7.04 24.99 -66.65
C THR A 257 7.10 23.54 -66.12
N LEU A 258 6.06 22.71 -66.26
CA LEU A 258 5.54 21.97 -67.45
C LEU A 258 6.28 20.63 -67.74
N ALA A 259 5.63 19.51 -67.39
CA ALA A 259 5.68 18.16 -68.03
C ALA A 259 4.73 17.22 -67.25
N ASP A 260 3.54 16.91 -67.75
CA ASP A 260 3.20 15.73 -68.57
C ASP A 260 3.41 14.37 -67.87
N ILE A 261 2.36 13.85 -67.21
CA ILE A 261 2.12 12.39 -67.08
C ILE A 261 0.59 12.13 -67.17
N LEU A 262 0.24 11.27 -68.11
CA LEU A 262 -1.09 10.81 -68.54
C LEU A 262 -1.86 10.01 -67.46
N PRO A 263 -3.20 9.99 -67.47
CA PRO A 263 -3.99 9.00 -66.75
C PRO A 263 -4.25 7.75 -67.61
N VAL A 264 -4.05 6.57 -67.02
CA VAL A 264 -4.36 5.26 -67.61
C VAL A 264 -5.84 4.95 -67.38
N ASP A 265 -6.59 4.85 -68.48
CA ASP A 265 -7.93 4.27 -68.52
C ASP A 265 -7.88 2.76 -68.26
N VAL A 266 -8.65 2.30 -67.27
CA VAL A 266 -8.90 0.86 -67.03
C VAL A 266 -10.40 0.61 -67.15
N PRO A 267 -10.87 -0.22 -68.10
CA PRO A 267 -12.29 -0.54 -68.23
C PRO A 267 -12.69 -1.63 -67.22
N VAL A 268 -13.53 -1.27 -66.25
CA VAL A 268 -14.19 -2.25 -65.37
C VAL A 268 -15.44 -2.79 -66.07
N SER A 269 -15.36 -4.06 -66.47
CA SER A 269 -16.51 -4.84 -66.94
C SER A 269 -17.54 -5.03 -65.82
N MET A 270 -18.79 -4.66 -66.09
CA MET A 270 -19.92 -4.97 -65.23
C MET A 270 -20.37 -6.41 -65.47
N THR A 271 -20.22 -7.26 -64.46
CA THR A 271 -20.92 -8.56 -64.40
C THR A 271 -21.96 -8.47 -63.30
N SER A 272 -23.24 -8.47 -63.71
CA SER A 272 -24.39 -8.48 -62.81
C SER A 272 -24.48 -9.81 -62.07
N VAL A 273 -24.50 -9.77 -60.74
CA VAL A 273 -24.83 -10.92 -59.89
C VAL A 273 -26.27 -10.71 -59.38
N PRO A 274 -27.16 -11.72 -59.43
CA PRO A 274 -28.55 -11.55 -59.07
C PRO A 274 -28.74 -11.34 -57.56
N ALA A 275 -29.63 -10.42 -57.24
CA ALA A 275 -30.06 -10.11 -55.88
C ALA A 275 -30.77 -11.30 -55.24
N MET A 276 -30.14 -11.92 -54.23
CA MET A 276 -30.86 -12.72 -53.26
C MET A 276 -31.38 -11.80 -52.16
N ALA A 277 -32.69 -11.85 -51.94
CA ALA A 277 -33.39 -11.14 -50.88
C ALA A 277 -32.88 -11.62 -49.52
N THR A 278 -32.08 -10.78 -48.85
CA THR A 278 -31.70 -11.00 -47.45
C THR A 278 -32.87 -10.56 -46.57
N VAL A 279 -33.57 -11.54 -46.01
CA VAL A 279 -34.57 -11.33 -44.95
C VAL A 279 -33.87 -10.71 -43.74
N PRO A 280 -34.39 -9.63 -43.12
CA PRO A 280 -33.79 -9.05 -41.93
C PRO A 280 -33.99 -10.00 -40.76
N VAL A 281 -32.91 -10.67 -40.35
CA VAL A 281 -32.87 -11.41 -39.08
C VAL A 281 -32.79 -10.36 -37.97
N PRO A 282 -33.74 -10.34 -37.01
CA PRO A 282 -33.67 -9.43 -35.87
C PRO A 282 -32.47 -9.82 -35.00
N VAL A 283 -31.46 -8.95 -34.94
CA VAL A 283 -30.36 -9.07 -33.98
C VAL A 283 -30.93 -8.81 -32.58
N PRO A 284 -30.93 -9.78 -31.65
CA PRO A 284 -31.33 -9.50 -30.29
C PRO A 284 -30.25 -8.63 -29.65
N ALA A 285 -30.59 -7.39 -29.34
CA ALA A 285 -29.77 -6.51 -28.52
C ALA A 285 -29.68 -7.10 -27.10
N LEU A 286 -28.69 -7.96 -26.88
CA LEU A 286 -28.25 -8.38 -25.54
C LEU A 286 -27.54 -7.20 -24.89
N ALA A 287 -28.31 -6.29 -24.31
CA ALA A 287 -27.80 -5.35 -23.32
C ALA A 287 -27.42 -6.16 -22.08
N SER A 288 -26.13 -6.47 -21.93
CA SER A 288 -25.54 -7.03 -20.72
C SER A 288 -25.54 -5.97 -19.61
N SER A 289 -26.71 -5.69 -19.05
CA SER A 289 -26.83 -5.00 -17.78
C SER A 289 -26.39 -5.97 -16.70
N ILE A 290 -25.25 -5.70 -16.06
CA ILE A 290 -24.83 -6.44 -14.86
C ILE A 290 -25.96 -6.28 -13.84
N PRO A 291 -26.61 -7.37 -13.39
CA PRO A 291 -27.67 -7.26 -12.39
C PRO A 291 -27.03 -6.65 -11.15
N ASN A 292 -27.45 -5.42 -10.85
CA ASN A 292 -27.08 -4.72 -9.64
C ASN A 292 -27.66 -5.54 -8.48
N SER A 293 -26.87 -6.49 -7.95
CA SER A 293 -27.31 -7.42 -6.91
C SER A 293 -27.91 -6.61 -5.77
N GLN A 294 -29.22 -6.72 -5.58
CA GLN A 294 -29.92 -5.98 -4.55
C GLN A 294 -29.53 -6.55 -3.18
N LEU A 295 -28.70 -5.80 -2.48
CA LEU A 295 -28.23 -6.11 -1.14
C LEU A 295 -29.31 -5.68 -0.15
N GLN A 296 -30.06 -6.63 0.40
CA GLN A 296 -30.99 -6.36 1.50
C GLN A 296 -30.27 -6.61 2.84
N ASP A 297 -29.74 -5.54 3.44
CA ASP A 297 -29.30 -5.54 4.84
C ASP A 297 -30.57 -5.40 5.72
N THR A 298 -31.09 -6.49 6.28
CA THR A 298 -32.22 -6.44 7.23
C THR A 298 -31.74 -6.09 8.64
N ASP A 299 -31.26 -4.85 8.82
CA ASP A 299 -30.86 -4.33 10.14
C ASP A 299 -32.11 -3.82 10.91
N LYS A 300 -32.87 -4.73 11.54
CA LYS A 300 -33.90 -4.34 12.53
C LYS A 300 -33.28 -4.24 13.93
N SER A 301 -33.18 -3.00 14.38
CA SER A 301 -32.72 -2.49 15.69
C SER A 301 -33.39 -3.16 16.90
N GLY A 302 -32.60 -3.50 17.92
CA GLY A 302 -33.09 -3.80 19.27
C GLY A 302 -32.24 -4.80 20.07
N LYS A 303 -31.16 -4.31 20.70
CA LYS A 303 -30.44 -4.89 21.88
C LYS A 303 -30.56 -6.40 22.15
N ALA A 304 -29.67 -7.16 21.52
CA ALA A 304 -28.92 -8.33 22.02
C ALA A 304 -28.15 -8.83 20.77
N GLY A 305 -26.90 -9.27 20.90
CA GLY A 305 -25.96 -9.49 19.77
C GLY A 305 -26.46 -10.46 18.69
N LYS A 306 -27.36 -9.98 17.82
CA LYS A 306 -27.97 -10.76 16.75
C LYS A 306 -26.94 -10.87 15.63
N ALA A 307 -26.58 -12.10 15.28
CA ALA A 307 -25.66 -12.38 14.20
C ALA A 307 -26.13 -11.66 12.92
N THR A 308 -25.33 -10.70 12.44
CA THR A 308 -25.62 -10.01 11.17
C THR A 308 -25.55 -11.05 10.07
N THR A 309 -26.67 -11.23 9.40
CA THR A 309 -26.83 -12.17 8.30
C THR A 309 -26.92 -11.40 6.99
N ARG A 310 -26.38 -11.97 5.91
CA ARG A 310 -26.35 -11.37 4.58
C ARG A 310 -26.93 -12.33 3.58
N THR A 311 -27.75 -11.81 2.69
CA THR A 311 -28.33 -12.61 1.62
C THR A 311 -27.75 -12.16 0.30
N ILE A 312 -27.25 -13.11 -0.48
CA ILE A 312 -26.81 -12.92 -1.87
C ILE A 312 -27.72 -13.74 -2.79
N ILE A 313 -27.96 -13.26 -4.00
CA ILE A 313 -28.72 -13.94 -5.03
C ILE A 313 -27.75 -14.25 -6.16
N LEU A 314 -27.57 -15.55 -6.44
CA LEU A 314 -26.72 -16.06 -7.50
C LEU A 314 -27.38 -15.89 -8.89
N GLY A 315 -26.61 -16.08 -9.96
CA GLY A 315 -27.08 -15.96 -11.34
C GLY A 315 -28.18 -16.96 -11.71
N ASP A 316 -28.25 -18.10 -11.02
CA ASP A 316 -29.31 -19.10 -11.15
C ASP A 316 -30.56 -18.78 -10.30
N SER A 317 -30.63 -17.57 -9.73
CA SER A 317 -31.66 -17.12 -8.78
C SER A 317 -31.65 -17.83 -7.42
N THR A 318 -30.66 -18.68 -7.13
CA THR A 318 -30.50 -19.30 -5.81
C THR A 318 -30.15 -18.23 -4.78
N THR A 319 -30.91 -18.19 -3.70
CA THR A 319 -30.70 -17.25 -2.59
C THR A 319 -29.87 -17.91 -1.50
N ILE A 320 -28.68 -17.37 -1.23
CA ILE A 320 -27.78 -17.88 -0.19
C ILE A 320 -27.73 -16.87 0.95
N THR A 321 -28.09 -17.34 2.14
CA THR A 321 -28.08 -16.56 3.37
C THR A 321 -26.89 -16.98 4.22
N ILE A 322 -25.99 -16.04 4.53
CA ILE A 322 -24.69 -16.29 5.17
C ILE A 322 -24.61 -15.45 6.43
N SER A 323 -24.37 -16.09 7.57
CA SER A 323 -24.08 -15.36 8.80
C SER A 323 -22.64 -14.80 8.78
N THR A 324 -22.40 -13.68 9.45
CA THR A 324 -21.05 -13.09 9.54
C THR A 324 -20.04 -14.07 10.16
N ASP A 325 -20.47 -14.94 11.07
CA ASP A 325 -19.60 -15.93 11.71
C ASP A 325 -19.29 -17.11 10.79
N GLU A 326 -20.24 -17.57 9.98
CA GLU A 326 -19.95 -18.55 8.91
C GLU A 326 -18.95 -17.97 7.90
N ALA A 327 -19.16 -16.73 7.45
CA ALA A 327 -18.24 -16.07 6.51
C ALA A 327 -16.80 -15.98 7.07
N ARG A 328 -16.62 -15.88 8.39
CA ARG A 328 -15.30 -15.90 9.04
C ARG A 328 -14.69 -17.30 9.14
N LYS A 329 -15.53 -18.34 9.24
CA LYS A 329 -15.11 -19.74 9.30
C LYS A 329 -14.72 -20.29 7.92
N VAL A 330 -15.27 -19.73 6.85
CA VAL A 330 -14.88 -20.07 5.48
C VAL A 330 -13.41 -19.71 5.30
N ALA A 331 -12.54 -20.73 5.34
CA ALA A 331 -11.13 -20.57 5.07
C ALA A 331 -10.96 -20.16 3.60
N LEU A 332 -10.54 -18.92 3.37
CA LEU A 332 -10.20 -18.45 2.03
C LEU A 332 -8.88 -19.12 1.61
N PRO A 333 -8.88 -19.99 0.60
CA PRO A 333 -7.66 -20.58 0.11
C PRO A 333 -6.75 -19.48 -0.43
N ALA A 334 -5.44 -19.63 -0.23
CA ALA A 334 -4.46 -18.76 -0.84
C ALA A 334 -4.43 -19.04 -2.35
N THR A 335 -5.35 -18.43 -3.11
CA THR A 335 -5.43 -18.60 -4.55
C THR A 335 -4.67 -17.55 -5.29
N SER A 336 -3.82 -18.02 -6.20
CA SER A 336 -3.16 -17.22 -7.22
C SER A 336 -3.71 -17.63 -8.58
N PHE A 337 -3.98 -16.65 -9.43
CA PHE A 337 -4.35 -16.84 -10.85
C PHE A 337 -3.24 -16.34 -11.77
N ALA A 338 -2.01 -16.28 -11.26
CA ALA A 338 -0.89 -15.72 -12.01
C ALA A 338 -0.56 -16.51 -13.28
N GLU A 339 -0.84 -17.81 -13.28
CA GLU A 339 -0.52 -18.71 -14.40
C GLU A 339 -1.74 -18.98 -15.30
N ASP A 340 -2.96 -18.75 -14.79
CA ASP A 340 -4.20 -19.21 -15.43
C ASP A 340 -5.31 -18.15 -15.36
N ILE A 341 -5.23 -17.19 -16.28
CA ILE A 341 -6.23 -16.11 -16.45
C ILE A 341 -7.56 -16.68 -16.99
N GLU A 342 -7.53 -17.76 -17.74
CA GLU A 342 -8.74 -18.42 -18.26
C GLU A 342 -9.56 -19.00 -17.12
N ARG A 343 -8.93 -19.73 -16.20
CA ARG A 343 -9.57 -20.20 -14.97
C ARG A 343 -10.11 -19.05 -14.14
N LEU A 344 -9.40 -17.93 -14.05
CA LEU A 344 -9.92 -16.74 -13.37
C LEU A 344 -11.23 -16.25 -14.02
N ASN A 345 -11.28 -16.15 -15.36
CA ASN A 345 -12.47 -15.73 -16.10
C ASN A 345 -13.65 -16.70 -15.91
N GLN A 346 -13.36 -18.01 -15.86
CA GLN A 346 -14.36 -19.06 -15.63
C GLN A 346 -14.97 -19.04 -14.22
N MET A 347 -14.31 -18.38 -13.27
CA MET A 347 -14.67 -18.32 -11.86
C MET A 347 -15.19 -16.94 -11.43
N TRP A 348 -15.17 -15.96 -12.34
CA TRP A 348 -15.40 -14.55 -12.00
C TRP A 348 -16.87 -14.26 -11.69
N ASP A 349 -17.77 -14.71 -12.55
CA ASP A 349 -19.16 -14.26 -12.64
C ASP A 349 -20.01 -15.41 -13.18
N ASP A 350 -21.00 -15.82 -12.40
CA ASP A 350 -21.89 -16.96 -12.65
C ASP A 350 -23.03 -16.64 -13.64
N THR A 351 -23.27 -15.37 -13.94
CA THR A 351 -24.21 -14.95 -15.00
C THR A 351 -23.57 -14.98 -16.38
N SER A 352 -22.24 -15.10 -16.44
CA SER A 352 -21.49 -15.10 -17.69
C SER A 352 -21.52 -16.48 -18.37
N PRO A 353 -21.56 -16.55 -19.71
CA PRO A 353 -21.40 -17.82 -20.45
C PRO A 353 -20.05 -18.52 -20.19
N HIS A 354 -19.08 -17.82 -19.60
CA HIS A 354 -17.78 -18.39 -19.23
C HIS A 354 -17.81 -19.16 -17.91
N TRP A 355 -18.89 -19.04 -17.12
CA TRP A 355 -19.01 -19.72 -15.84
C TRP A 355 -18.95 -21.24 -16.00
N ARG A 356 -18.06 -21.89 -15.26
CA ARG A 356 -17.88 -23.36 -15.29
C ARG A 356 -18.38 -24.06 -14.02
N ASN A 357 -19.25 -23.41 -13.25
CA ASN A 357 -19.76 -23.94 -11.98
C ASN A 357 -18.64 -24.39 -11.02
N ASN A 358 -17.51 -23.68 -11.06
CA ASN A 358 -16.34 -23.97 -10.24
C ASN A 358 -15.94 -22.69 -9.52
N SER A 359 -15.67 -22.79 -8.22
CA SER A 359 -15.16 -21.68 -7.44
C SER A 359 -14.14 -22.16 -6.42
N VAL A 360 -13.20 -21.27 -6.08
CA VAL A 360 -12.33 -21.40 -4.91
C VAL A 360 -13.15 -21.55 -3.63
N MET A 361 -14.28 -20.84 -3.57
CA MET A 361 -15.08 -20.70 -2.36
C MET A 361 -16.43 -21.37 -2.57
N ARG A 362 -16.79 -22.22 -1.60
CA ARG A 362 -18.09 -22.90 -1.53
C ARG A 362 -18.76 -22.55 -0.22
N ILE A 363 -20.08 -22.39 -0.25
CA ILE A 363 -20.92 -22.22 0.93
C ILE A 363 -22.01 -23.28 0.84
N GLY A 364 -21.96 -24.27 1.74
CA GLY A 364 -22.66 -25.54 1.52
C GLY A 364 -22.16 -26.20 0.22
N ASP A 365 -23.10 -26.63 -0.61
CA ASP A 365 -22.80 -27.26 -1.90
C ASP A 365 -22.73 -26.29 -3.08
N HIS A 366 -22.90 -24.98 -2.83
CA HIS A 366 -22.94 -23.96 -3.88
C HIS A 366 -21.57 -23.28 -4.08
N PRO A 367 -20.98 -23.34 -5.29
CA PRO A 367 -19.79 -22.56 -5.63
C PRO A 367 -20.15 -21.08 -5.76
N ILE A 368 -19.37 -20.21 -5.11
CA ILE A 368 -19.64 -18.77 -5.07
C ILE A 368 -18.68 -18.04 -6.01
N ALA A 369 -19.21 -17.41 -7.07
CA ALA A 369 -18.40 -16.63 -8.00
C ALA A 369 -17.65 -15.48 -7.31
N LEU A 370 -16.48 -15.11 -7.86
CA LEU A 370 -15.61 -14.08 -7.27
C LEU A 370 -16.27 -12.70 -7.18
N ILE A 371 -17.22 -12.39 -8.08
CA ILE A 371 -17.95 -11.12 -8.09
C ILE A 371 -18.72 -10.84 -6.79
N TYR A 372 -19.15 -11.88 -6.06
CA TYR A 372 -19.90 -11.75 -4.80
C TYR A 372 -19.03 -11.55 -3.56
N TRP A 373 -17.71 -11.76 -3.66
CA TRP A 373 -16.80 -11.67 -2.51
C TRP A 373 -16.86 -10.33 -1.74
N PRO A 374 -16.95 -9.15 -2.39
CA PRO A 374 -17.11 -7.89 -1.67
C PRO A 374 -18.36 -7.87 -0.79
N GLN A 375 -19.47 -8.45 -1.25
CA GLN A 375 -20.72 -8.47 -0.50
C GLN A 375 -20.57 -9.34 0.76
N ILE A 376 -19.96 -10.51 0.60
CA ILE A 376 -19.76 -11.50 1.67
C ILE A 376 -18.77 -11.01 2.73
N PHE A 377 -17.64 -10.44 2.32
CA PHE A 377 -16.54 -10.16 3.26
C PHE A 377 -16.48 -8.73 3.81
N LYS A 378 -17.14 -7.74 3.20
CA LYS A 378 -16.94 -6.31 3.54
C LYS A 378 -17.12 -5.93 5.03
N LYS A 379 -17.98 -6.61 5.80
CA LYS A 379 -18.16 -6.37 7.26
C LYS A 379 -17.41 -7.37 8.16
N THR A 380 -16.74 -8.38 7.59
CA THR A 380 -16.07 -9.45 8.38
C THR A 380 -14.72 -9.03 8.97
N GLY A 381 -14.09 -8.00 8.40
CA GLY A 381 -12.70 -7.61 8.66
C GLY A 381 -11.68 -8.32 7.76
N LEU A 382 -12.05 -9.44 7.12
CA LEU A 382 -11.18 -10.21 6.22
C LEU A 382 -11.03 -9.56 4.83
N TRP A 383 -11.99 -8.71 4.44
CA TRP A 383 -12.01 -8.08 3.12
C TRP A 383 -10.75 -7.27 2.81
N SER A 384 -10.14 -6.63 3.80
CA SER A 384 -8.95 -5.79 3.59
C SER A 384 -7.78 -6.59 3.00
N ALA A 385 -7.59 -7.85 3.42
CA ALA A 385 -6.52 -8.71 2.92
C ALA A 385 -6.73 -9.11 1.45
N HIS A 386 -7.98 -9.34 1.04
CA HIS A 386 -8.30 -9.83 -0.31
C HIS A 386 -8.67 -8.72 -1.30
N LYS A 387 -8.98 -7.51 -0.82
CA LYS A 387 -9.43 -6.40 -1.64
C LYS A 387 -8.45 -6.06 -2.78
N SER A 388 -7.14 -6.09 -2.52
CA SER A 388 -6.14 -5.76 -3.56
C SER A 388 -6.16 -6.80 -4.68
N ASN A 389 -6.06 -8.08 -4.33
CA ASN A 389 -6.07 -9.19 -5.31
C ASN A 389 -7.40 -9.21 -6.09
N TRP A 390 -8.53 -9.09 -5.40
CA TRP A 390 -9.84 -9.05 -6.05
C TRP A 390 -9.96 -7.89 -7.03
N THR A 391 -9.43 -6.72 -6.66
CA THR A 391 -9.45 -5.54 -7.53
C THR A 391 -8.61 -5.79 -8.78
N GLU A 392 -7.44 -6.43 -8.65
CA GLU A 392 -6.62 -6.81 -9.81
C GLU A 392 -7.30 -7.84 -10.70
N TRP A 393 -7.88 -8.89 -10.11
CA TRP A 393 -8.65 -9.89 -10.82
C TRP A 393 -9.77 -9.27 -11.64
N LYS A 394 -10.52 -8.33 -11.04
CA LYS A 394 -11.58 -7.60 -11.74
C LYS A 394 -11.07 -6.98 -13.04
N PHE A 395 -9.98 -6.22 -12.96
CA PHE A 395 -9.47 -5.48 -14.12
C PHE A 395 -8.85 -6.39 -15.17
N VAL A 396 -8.23 -7.50 -14.75
CA VAL A 396 -7.72 -8.50 -15.69
C VAL A 396 -8.88 -9.15 -16.43
N VAL A 397 -9.93 -9.60 -15.74
CA VAL A 397 -11.11 -10.22 -16.38
C VAL A 397 -11.84 -9.24 -17.28
N GLU A 398 -12.04 -8.00 -16.84
CA GLU A 398 -12.67 -6.94 -17.64
C GLU A 398 -11.89 -6.70 -18.94
N ARG A 399 -10.56 -6.57 -18.87
CA ARG A 399 -9.74 -6.43 -20.08
C ARG A 399 -9.76 -7.69 -20.96
N TYR A 400 -9.75 -8.88 -20.34
CA TYR A 400 -9.76 -10.16 -21.04
C TYR A 400 -11.07 -10.38 -21.82
N ARG A 401 -12.21 -9.93 -21.28
CA ARG A 401 -13.53 -10.02 -21.93
C ARG A 401 -13.78 -8.99 -23.04
N GLN A 402 -12.94 -7.95 -23.16
CA GLN A 402 -13.10 -6.90 -24.19
C GLN A 402 -12.72 -7.35 -25.61
N GLY A 403 -12.19 -8.56 -25.79
CA GLY A 403 -11.79 -9.08 -27.09
C GLY A 403 -11.61 -10.59 -27.05
N THR A 404 -10.89 -11.13 -28.01
CA THR A 404 -10.53 -12.55 -28.02
C THR A 404 -9.34 -12.84 -27.09
N PRO A 405 -9.19 -14.07 -26.57
CA PRO A 405 -7.99 -14.48 -25.84
C PRO A 405 -6.70 -14.18 -26.61
N GLU A 406 -6.72 -14.34 -27.93
CA GLU A 406 -5.59 -14.10 -28.83
C GLU A 406 -5.22 -12.61 -28.86
N GLU A 407 -6.20 -11.71 -28.98
CA GLU A 407 -6.00 -10.25 -28.93
C GLU A 407 -5.48 -9.78 -27.57
N PHE A 408 -6.00 -10.36 -26.49
CA PHE A 408 -5.50 -10.10 -25.15
C PHE A 408 -4.02 -10.47 -25.07
N TRP A 409 -3.67 -11.71 -25.43
CA TRP A 409 -2.28 -12.15 -25.37
C TRP A 409 -1.38 -11.42 -26.36
N ALA A 410 -1.87 -11.01 -27.54
CA ALA A 410 -1.12 -10.16 -28.45
C ALA A 410 -0.75 -8.82 -27.81
N THR A 411 -1.66 -8.23 -27.04
CA THR A 411 -1.42 -6.98 -26.30
C THR A 411 -0.44 -7.15 -25.13
N PHE A 412 -0.39 -8.34 -24.52
CA PHE A 412 0.41 -8.66 -23.34
C PHE A 412 1.54 -9.66 -23.64
N LYS A 413 2.15 -9.57 -24.82
CA LYS A 413 3.42 -10.23 -25.15
C LYS A 413 4.59 -9.25 -24.97
N SER A 414 5.72 -9.76 -24.53
CA SER A 414 7.02 -9.07 -24.58
C SER A 414 7.46 -8.90 -26.04
N GLU A 415 8.50 -8.08 -26.27
CA GLU A 415 9.15 -7.94 -27.59
C GLU A 415 9.65 -9.30 -28.13
N ASP A 416 10.02 -10.21 -27.23
CA ASP A 416 10.44 -11.58 -27.55
C ASP A 416 9.28 -12.54 -27.91
N GLY A 417 8.03 -12.05 -27.93
CA GLY A 417 6.83 -12.86 -28.19
C GLY A 417 6.36 -13.73 -27.02
N VAL A 418 7.06 -13.71 -25.89
CA VAL A 418 6.69 -14.43 -24.66
C VAL A 418 5.56 -13.70 -23.92
N LYS A 419 4.58 -14.45 -23.38
CA LYS A 419 3.50 -13.87 -22.56
C LYS A 419 4.10 -13.13 -21.34
N MET A 420 3.65 -11.91 -21.09
CA MET A 420 4.07 -11.15 -19.92
C MET A 420 3.65 -11.86 -18.63
N PRO A 421 4.47 -11.82 -17.55
CA PRO A 421 4.06 -12.36 -16.26
C PRO A 421 2.87 -11.57 -15.72
N TYR A 422 2.01 -12.23 -14.94
CA TYR A 422 0.78 -11.63 -14.39
C TYR A 422 1.01 -10.29 -13.67
N THR A 423 2.09 -10.18 -12.90
CA THR A 423 2.46 -8.93 -12.21
C THR A 423 2.71 -7.77 -13.19
N ALA A 424 3.34 -8.05 -14.33
CA ALA A 424 3.57 -7.06 -15.39
C ALA A 424 2.27 -6.70 -16.13
N ILE A 425 1.36 -7.66 -16.34
CA ILE A 425 0.02 -7.41 -16.85
C ILE A 425 -0.74 -6.45 -15.92
N CYS A 426 -0.78 -6.75 -14.61
CA CYS A 426 -1.40 -5.87 -13.62
C CYS A 426 -0.77 -4.47 -13.59
N ALA A 427 0.56 -4.36 -13.70
CA ALA A 427 1.25 -3.07 -13.74
C ALA A 427 0.86 -2.25 -14.99
N LYS A 428 0.84 -2.88 -16.17
CA LYS A 428 0.40 -2.24 -17.42
C LYS A 428 -1.06 -1.78 -17.32
N LEU A 429 -1.97 -2.64 -16.84
CA LEU A 429 -3.38 -2.28 -16.61
C LEU A 429 -3.58 -1.16 -15.59
N ARG A 430 -2.73 -1.04 -14.56
CA ARG A 430 -2.76 0.10 -13.64
C ARG A 430 -2.36 1.39 -14.35
N LYS A 431 -1.30 1.34 -15.18
CA LYS A 431 -0.83 2.48 -15.96
C LYS A 431 -1.89 2.94 -16.97
N ASP A 432 -2.47 2.02 -17.73
CA ASP A 432 -3.49 2.33 -18.74
C ASP A 432 -4.71 2.99 -18.09
N ARG A 433 -5.21 2.44 -16.97
CA ARG A 433 -6.32 3.07 -16.22
C ARG A 433 -5.97 4.43 -15.66
N LYS A 434 -4.73 4.63 -15.20
CA LYS A 434 -4.28 5.95 -14.73
C LYS A 434 -4.33 6.95 -15.89
N ASN A 435 -3.77 6.59 -17.04
CA ASN A 435 -3.78 7.42 -18.25
C ASN A 435 -5.21 7.74 -18.70
N THR A 436 -6.08 6.74 -18.84
CA THR A 436 -7.49 6.96 -19.22
C THR A 436 -8.22 7.86 -18.23
N ASN A 437 -7.97 7.71 -16.93
CA ASN A 437 -8.56 8.60 -15.92
C ASN A 437 -8.04 10.03 -16.03
N GLU A 438 -6.75 10.22 -16.36
CA GLU A 438 -6.14 11.53 -16.59
C GLU A 438 -6.72 12.19 -17.84
N GLU A 439 -6.87 11.44 -18.94
CA GLU A 439 -7.50 11.90 -20.19
C GLU A 439 -8.96 12.30 -19.97
N LEU A 440 -9.76 11.47 -19.29
CA LEU A 440 -11.15 11.79 -18.98
C LEU A 440 -11.26 12.98 -18.03
N ALA A 441 -10.35 13.11 -17.07
CA ALA A 441 -10.32 14.27 -16.18
C ALA A 441 -9.90 15.54 -16.90
N ALA A 442 -8.99 15.46 -17.87
CA ALA A 442 -8.62 16.57 -18.74
C ALA A 442 -9.80 17.00 -19.61
N ARG A 443 -10.46 16.05 -20.29
CA ARG A 443 -11.66 16.29 -21.09
C ARG A 443 -12.79 16.91 -20.26
N ALA A 444 -13.01 16.43 -19.04
CA ALA A 444 -13.99 17.01 -18.14
C ALA A 444 -13.66 18.48 -17.76
N ARG A 445 -12.38 18.82 -17.56
CA ARG A 445 -11.98 20.20 -17.29
C ARG A 445 -12.18 21.11 -18.48
N GLU A 446 -11.88 20.61 -19.69
CA GLU A 446 -12.06 21.34 -20.94
C GLU A 446 -13.55 21.58 -21.25
N GLU A 447 -14.38 20.53 -21.16
CA GLU A 447 -15.81 20.59 -21.52
C GLU A 447 -16.63 21.44 -20.56
N TYR A 448 -16.36 21.37 -19.25
CA TYR A 448 -17.14 22.10 -18.25
C TYR A 448 -16.59 23.49 -17.92
N GLY A 449 -15.33 23.81 -18.27
CA GLY A 449 -14.74 25.14 -18.06
C GLY A 449 -15.04 25.73 -16.68
N ASP A 450 -15.76 26.85 -16.66
CA ASP A 450 -16.16 27.58 -15.44
C ASP A 450 -17.13 26.79 -14.54
N ASP A 451 -17.94 25.90 -15.12
CA ASP A 451 -18.88 25.03 -14.38
C ASP A 451 -18.20 23.81 -13.75
N PHE A 452 -16.90 23.59 -14.00
CA PHE A 452 -16.19 22.41 -13.51
C PHE A 452 -16.23 22.31 -11.98
N GLU A 453 -15.98 23.40 -11.25
CA GLU A 453 -16.03 23.39 -9.79
C GLU A 453 -17.43 23.08 -9.26
N ALA A 454 -18.48 23.60 -9.91
CA ALA A 454 -19.85 23.34 -9.51
C ALA A 454 -20.23 21.86 -9.70
N LYS A 455 -19.88 21.26 -10.84
CA LYS A 455 -20.22 19.86 -11.19
C LYS A 455 -19.34 18.82 -10.48
N PHE A 456 -18.06 19.13 -10.27
CA PHE A 456 -17.07 18.21 -9.70
C PHE A 456 -16.71 18.52 -8.25
N SER A 457 -17.59 19.19 -7.50
CA SER A 457 -17.43 19.35 -6.05
C SER A 457 -18.16 18.27 -5.24
N TYR A 458 -17.74 18.09 -3.99
CA TYR A 458 -18.43 17.29 -2.99
C TYR A 458 -18.48 18.03 -1.66
N ARG A 459 -19.48 17.73 -0.84
CA ARG A 459 -19.57 18.29 0.52
C ARG A 459 -18.73 17.44 1.47
N ASN A 460 -17.69 18.02 2.05
CA ASN A 460 -16.91 17.35 3.07
C ASN A 460 -17.80 17.13 4.31
N SER A 461 -17.93 15.88 4.77
CA SER A 461 -18.84 15.54 5.87
C SER A 461 -18.48 16.22 7.19
N LYS A 462 -17.18 16.49 7.42
CA LYS A 462 -16.63 17.04 8.66
C LYS A 462 -16.71 18.56 8.69
N THR A 463 -16.18 19.22 7.67
CA THR A 463 -16.13 20.69 7.62
C THR A 463 -17.38 21.31 7.03
N LYS A 464 -18.26 20.52 6.40
CA LYS A 464 -19.44 20.95 5.62
C LYS A 464 -19.13 21.87 4.43
N ALA A 465 -17.87 22.23 4.22
CA ALA A 465 -17.41 23.00 3.07
C ALA A 465 -17.55 22.18 1.78
N ARG A 466 -17.80 22.88 0.67
CA ARG A 466 -17.67 22.30 -0.67
C ARG A 466 -16.18 22.21 -1.01
N MET A 467 -15.77 21.06 -1.52
CA MET A 467 -14.40 20.81 -1.98
C MET A 467 -14.45 20.29 -3.42
N VAL A 468 -13.59 20.82 -4.27
CA VAL A 468 -13.44 20.32 -5.65
C VAL A 468 -12.71 18.98 -5.63
N LYS A 469 -13.17 18.02 -6.44
CA LYS A 469 -12.46 16.76 -6.66
C LYS A 469 -11.15 17.06 -7.39
N PHE A 470 -10.03 16.74 -6.77
CA PHE A 470 -8.69 16.91 -7.37
C PHE A 470 -8.15 15.62 -8.00
N ASN A 471 -8.58 14.45 -7.52
CA ASN A 471 -8.12 13.16 -8.03
C ASN A 471 -8.72 12.86 -9.41
N ALA A 472 -7.87 12.56 -10.40
CA ALA A 472 -8.27 12.22 -11.76
C ALA A 472 -9.29 11.08 -11.82
N SER A 473 -9.12 10.02 -11.01
CA SER A 473 -10.08 8.90 -10.95
C SER A 473 -11.46 9.30 -10.44
N SER A 474 -11.53 10.19 -9.44
CA SER A 474 -12.80 10.71 -8.91
C SER A 474 -13.50 11.63 -9.90
N ILE A 475 -12.73 12.43 -10.66
CA ILE A 475 -13.24 13.29 -11.73
C ILE A 475 -13.76 12.41 -12.88
N ALA A 476 -12.95 11.47 -13.38
CA ALA A 476 -13.31 10.57 -14.47
C ALA A 476 -14.58 9.75 -14.16
N LYS A 477 -14.73 9.24 -12.93
CA LYS A 477 -15.95 8.54 -12.50
C LYS A 477 -17.19 9.44 -12.54
N GLU A 478 -17.06 10.67 -12.05
CA GLU A 478 -18.17 11.62 -12.07
C GLU A 478 -18.53 12.04 -13.49
N TYR A 479 -17.52 12.23 -14.34
CA TYR A 479 -17.67 12.57 -15.74
C TYR A 479 -18.45 11.48 -16.49
N LYS A 480 -18.05 10.21 -16.33
CA LYS A 480 -18.78 9.06 -16.88
C LYS A 480 -20.25 9.02 -16.45
N ARG A 481 -20.53 9.28 -15.16
CA ARG A 481 -21.88 9.38 -14.61
C ARG A 481 -22.71 10.50 -15.25
N LEU A 482 -22.09 11.66 -15.51
CA LEU A 482 -22.75 12.79 -16.17
C LEU A 482 -23.02 12.51 -17.66
N GLN A 483 -22.15 11.73 -18.31
CA GLN A 483 -22.30 11.30 -19.71
C GLN A 483 -23.25 10.10 -19.88
N GLY A 484 -23.74 9.49 -18.78
CA GLY A 484 -24.58 8.30 -18.84
C GLY A 484 -23.84 7.03 -19.29
N ILE A 485 -22.51 7.01 -19.16
CA ILE A 485 -21.64 5.87 -19.49
C ILE A 485 -21.32 5.15 -18.17
N ASP A 486 -22.21 4.24 -17.73
CA ASP A 486 -21.99 3.42 -16.53
C ASP A 486 -21.25 2.10 -16.81
#